data_AF-A0A6J4BXE9-F1
#
_entry.id   AF-A0A6J4BXE9-F1
#
_cell.length_a   1.000
_cell.length_b   1.000
_cell.length_c   1.000
_cell.angle_alpha   90.00
_cell.angle_beta   90.00
_cell.angle_gamma   90.00
#
_symmetry.space_group_name_H-M   'P 1'
#
loop_
_entity.id
_entity.type
_entity.pdbx_description
1 polymer ?
#
loop_
_entity_poly.entity_id
_entity_poly.type
_entity_poly.pdbx_seq_one_letter_code
_entity_poly.pdbx_strand_id
1 'polypeptide(L)'
;MPTVGMGRGPATLGRQFGKMRRPTSLGAKLVLIMTVVALCGTVAITVLLASIITPSFTRLQDAAIAGQVERTHAMLSRYAAEVQAEARAYRHSAGLSGARPAPAGRTTPATRSPAADGFAEIGADGRVVRAKWSGPAVSSLREHWVALLGRTDVAHVLDRRQSTRFYARLGHGVAAIGVARRGRAGDADTVQGYVATARVLTAAQISEALGVDATIDLGSGGAAATTSGGSRATIVVPMIGADGRAVATTRFALPGDVSRLGRRTLALAVAGSILLLLFVLIVLRRVIAHLVLRPLLRIENHMRRVRASGSLALLEEDERRDEIGSLGRNFNAMLRQLRDLREQIGVQSFDLGVPKARWP
;
A
#
# COMPACT_ATOMS: atom_id res chain seq x y z
N MET A 1 39.86 50.75 -34.35
CA MET A 1 40.66 50.01 -35.34
C MET A 1 41.60 49.08 -34.59
N PRO A 2 41.76 47.82 -35.01
CA PRO A 2 40.79 46.73 -35.23
C PRO A 2 41.20 45.50 -34.37
N THR A 3 40.62 44.29 -34.32
CA THR A 3 39.96 43.36 -35.26
C THR A 3 39.06 42.41 -34.43
N VAL A 4 37.76 42.27 -34.70
CA VAL A 4 37.13 41.30 -35.62
C VAL A 4 37.60 39.85 -35.42
N GLY A 5 36.72 39.03 -34.84
CA GLY A 5 36.79 37.57 -34.76
C GLY A 5 35.38 37.00 -34.80
N MET A 6 34.81 37.00 -36.01
CA MET A 6 33.46 36.61 -36.35
C MET A 6 33.35 35.08 -36.41
N GLY A 7 32.76 34.44 -35.40
CA GLY A 7 32.45 33.01 -35.39
C GLY A 7 30.97 32.76 -35.66
N ARG A 8 30.59 32.72 -36.94
CA ARG A 8 29.28 32.20 -37.39
C ARG A 8 29.28 30.67 -37.22
N GLY A 9 28.35 30.17 -36.42
CA GLY A 9 27.91 28.77 -36.39
C GLY A 9 26.38 28.71 -36.48
N PRO A 10 25.79 27.78 -37.23
CA PRO A 10 24.58 28.06 -38.00
C PRO A 10 23.25 27.76 -37.28
N ALA A 11 22.26 28.57 -37.67
CA ALA A 11 20.91 28.21 -38.10
C ALA A 11 20.16 27.06 -37.37
N THR A 12 19.02 27.47 -36.81
CA THR A 12 17.74 26.76 -36.88
C THR A 12 17.67 25.40 -36.17
N LEU A 13 17.38 25.43 -34.86
CA LEU A 13 16.57 24.41 -34.22
C LEU A 13 15.12 24.54 -34.75
N GLY A 14 14.94 24.18 -36.02
CA GLY A 14 13.63 24.05 -36.63
C GLY A 14 12.88 22.93 -35.91
N ARG A 15 11.78 23.30 -35.24
CA ARG A 15 10.71 22.40 -34.78
C ARG A 15 10.43 21.34 -35.85
N GLN A 16 11.01 20.17 -35.67
CA GLN A 16 10.69 18.97 -36.43
C GLN A 16 9.46 18.29 -35.80
N PHE A 17 8.38 19.05 -35.62
CA PHE A 17 7.06 18.42 -35.54
C PHE A 17 6.72 18.02 -36.96
N GLY A 18 7.13 16.79 -37.30
CA GLY A 18 6.88 16.19 -38.60
C GLY A 18 5.44 16.44 -39.00
N LYS A 19 5.26 17.05 -40.17
CA LYS A 19 3.97 17.19 -40.84
C LYS A 19 3.31 15.82 -40.84
N MET A 20 2.37 15.59 -39.92
CA MET A 20 1.51 14.42 -39.93
C MET A 20 0.78 14.46 -41.27
N ARG A 21 1.22 13.60 -42.21
CA ARG A 21 0.53 13.38 -43.47
C ARG A 21 -0.91 13.06 -43.12
N ARG A 22 -1.83 13.96 -43.48
CA ARG A 22 -3.27 13.72 -43.31
C ARG A 22 -3.58 12.41 -44.05
N PRO A 23 -4.13 11.39 -43.39
CA PRO A 23 -4.42 10.12 -44.03
C PRO A 23 -5.44 10.35 -45.16
N THR A 24 -5.05 10.03 -46.39
CA THR A 24 -5.86 10.18 -47.61
C THR A 24 -6.86 9.05 -47.81
N SER A 25 -6.82 7.99 -47.00
CA SER A 25 -7.80 6.89 -47.03
C SER A 25 -8.65 6.84 -45.76
N LEU A 26 -9.92 6.46 -45.93
CA LEU A 26 -10.91 6.34 -44.85
C LEU A 26 -10.46 5.33 -43.77
N GLY A 27 -9.78 4.25 -44.20
CA GLY A 27 -9.15 3.28 -43.29
C GLY A 27 -8.03 3.88 -42.43
N ALA A 28 -7.19 4.75 -43.00
CA ALA A 28 -6.11 5.37 -42.26
C ALA A 28 -6.62 6.44 -41.27
N LYS A 29 -7.72 7.14 -41.57
CA LYS A 29 -8.43 7.98 -40.57
C LYS A 29 -8.98 7.16 -39.41
N LEU A 30 -9.58 6.01 -39.70
CA LEU A 30 -10.16 5.14 -38.67
C LEU A 30 -9.07 4.56 -37.75
N VAL A 31 -7.92 4.18 -38.33
CA VAL A 31 -6.73 3.77 -37.56
C VAL A 31 -6.24 4.89 -36.65
N LEU A 32 -6.14 6.13 -37.17
CA LEU A 32 -5.71 7.29 -36.38
C LEU A 32 -6.65 7.51 -35.18
N ILE A 33 -7.96 7.53 -35.41
CA ILE A 33 -8.97 7.75 -34.34
C ILE A 33 -8.89 6.63 -33.30
N MET A 34 -8.84 5.36 -33.73
CA MET A 34 -8.72 4.23 -32.81
C MET A 34 -7.42 4.28 -31.99
N THR A 35 -6.31 4.70 -32.58
CA THR A 35 -5.03 4.83 -31.86
C THR A 35 -5.09 5.94 -30.81
N VAL A 36 -5.74 7.06 -31.13
CA VAL A 36 -5.94 8.16 -30.17
C VAL A 36 -6.86 7.72 -29.03
N VAL A 37 -7.98 7.07 -29.33
CA VAL A 37 -8.91 6.53 -28.32
C VAL A 37 -8.20 5.50 -27.43
N ALA A 38 -7.37 4.63 -28.01
CA ALA A 38 -6.57 3.65 -27.28
C ALA A 38 -5.62 4.29 -26.27
N LEU A 39 -4.88 5.31 -26.73
CA LEU A 39 -3.94 6.02 -25.91
C LEU A 39 -4.65 6.74 -24.76
N CYS A 40 -5.74 7.45 -25.06
CA CYS A 40 -6.56 8.11 -24.05
C CYS A 40 -7.14 7.12 -23.04
N GLY A 41 -7.68 5.98 -23.50
CA GLY A 41 -8.22 4.94 -22.62
C GLY A 41 -7.15 4.34 -21.69
N THR A 42 -5.96 4.09 -22.22
CA THR A 42 -4.82 3.56 -21.44
C THR A 42 -4.42 4.55 -20.35
N VAL A 43 -4.29 5.84 -20.70
CA VAL A 43 -3.94 6.89 -19.75
C VAL A 43 -5.04 7.04 -18.68
N ALA A 44 -6.30 7.08 -19.07
CA ALA A 44 -7.43 7.23 -18.15
C ALA A 44 -7.53 6.06 -17.16
N ILE A 45 -7.41 4.81 -17.64
CA ILE A 45 -7.41 3.61 -16.79
C ILE A 45 -6.22 3.61 -15.83
N THR A 46 -5.03 3.98 -16.31
CA THR A 46 -3.83 4.04 -15.47
C THR A 46 -3.99 5.06 -14.36
N VAL A 47 -4.51 6.26 -14.68
CA VAL A 47 -4.79 7.31 -13.70
C VAL A 47 -5.85 6.87 -12.69
N LEU A 48 -6.93 6.21 -13.16
CA LEU A 48 -7.98 5.69 -12.29
C LEU A 48 -7.45 4.64 -11.31
N LEU A 49 -6.70 3.64 -11.80
CA LEU A 49 -6.10 2.61 -10.93
C LEU A 49 -5.13 3.23 -9.93
N ALA A 50 -4.23 4.12 -10.37
CA ALA A 50 -3.28 4.78 -9.49
C ALA A 50 -4.00 5.62 -8.42
N SER A 51 -5.07 6.33 -8.80
CA SER A 51 -5.82 7.20 -7.90
C SER A 51 -6.67 6.45 -6.87
N ILE A 52 -7.05 5.20 -7.13
CA ILE A 52 -7.88 4.40 -6.19
C ILE A 52 -7.00 3.48 -5.34
N ILE A 53 -6.03 2.81 -5.96
CA ILE A 53 -5.30 1.71 -5.34
C ILE A 53 -4.18 2.24 -4.44
N THR A 54 -3.41 3.24 -4.88
CA THR A 54 -2.34 3.81 -4.05
C THR A 54 -2.85 4.35 -2.70
N PRO A 55 -3.92 5.18 -2.64
CA PRO A 55 -4.42 5.67 -1.36
C PRO A 55 -5.10 4.59 -0.50
N SER A 56 -5.62 3.51 -1.09
CA SER A 56 -6.20 2.42 -0.29
C SER A 56 -5.12 1.63 0.43
N PHE A 57 -3.99 1.35 -0.23
CA PHE A 57 -2.85 0.68 0.40
C PHE A 57 -2.18 1.52 1.47
N THR A 58 -2.03 2.84 1.28
CA THR A 58 -1.48 3.70 2.33
C THR A 58 -2.39 3.67 3.57
N ARG A 59 -3.71 3.75 3.39
CA ARG A 59 -4.67 3.63 4.51
C ARG A 59 -4.57 2.28 5.23
N LEU A 60 -4.44 1.18 4.50
CA LEU A 60 -4.28 -0.16 5.09
C LEU A 60 -2.96 -0.29 5.85
N GLN A 61 -1.87 0.27 5.30
CA GLN A 61 -0.57 0.28 5.93
C GLN A 61 -0.58 1.14 7.21
N ASP A 62 -1.19 2.32 7.18
CA ASP A 62 -1.34 3.20 8.33
C ASP A 62 -2.17 2.54 9.44
N ALA A 63 -3.28 1.87 9.08
CA ALA A 63 -4.12 1.13 10.01
C ALA A 63 -3.37 -0.07 10.63
N ALA A 64 -2.59 -0.81 9.84
CA ALA A 64 -1.78 -1.91 10.34
C ALA A 64 -0.67 -1.44 11.29
N ILE A 65 -0.01 -0.32 10.96
CA ILE A 65 0.99 0.33 11.82
C ILE A 65 0.35 0.77 13.13
N ALA A 66 -0.78 1.48 13.07
CA ALA A 66 -1.51 1.94 14.25
C ALA A 66 -1.92 0.76 15.16
N GLY A 67 -2.46 -0.31 14.58
CA GLY A 67 -2.83 -1.51 15.32
C GLY A 67 -1.63 -2.25 15.94
N GLN A 68 -0.44 -2.17 15.34
CA GLN A 68 0.78 -2.74 15.92
C GLN A 68 1.32 -1.87 17.06
N VAL A 69 1.32 -0.54 16.89
CA VAL A 69 1.68 0.42 17.96
C VAL A 69 0.80 0.20 19.18
N GLU A 70 -0.52 0.10 18.99
CA GLU A 70 -1.48 -0.12 20.08
C GLU A 70 -1.21 -1.45 20.78
N ARG A 71 -0.92 -2.53 20.03
CA ARG A 71 -0.54 -3.83 20.62
C ARG A 71 0.75 -3.78 21.42
N THR A 72 1.77 -3.06 20.93
CA THR A 72 3.02 -2.88 21.66
C THR A 72 2.80 -2.06 22.94
N HIS A 73 2.02 -0.98 22.85
CA HIS A 73 1.68 -0.17 24.02
C HIS A 73 0.88 -0.98 25.06
N ALA A 74 -0.13 -1.74 24.63
CA ALA A 74 -0.92 -2.62 25.48
C ALA A 74 -0.04 -3.67 26.17
N MET A 75 0.87 -4.32 25.43
CA MET A 75 1.80 -5.32 25.98
C MET A 75 2.71 -4.70 27.05
N LEU A 76 3.37 -3.58 26.74
CA LEU A 76 4.24 -2.88 27.70
C LEU A 76 3.44 -2.47 28.94
N SER A 77 2.27 -1.86 28.75
CA SER A 77 1.39 -1.45 29.85
C SER A 77 0.98 -2.63 30.75
N ARG A 78 0.72 -3.80 30.14
CA ARG A 78 0.40 -5.04 30.86
C ARG A 78 1.58 -5.52 31.69
N TYR A 79 2.78 -5.57 31.13
CA TYR A 79 4.00 -5.93 31.86
C TYR A 79 4.21 -5.03 33.09
N ALA A 80 4.07 -3.72 32.91
CA ALA A 80 4.22 -2.78 34.03
C ALA A 80 3.10 -2.93 35.08
N ALA A 81 1.87 -3.25 34.65
CA ALA A 81 0.75 -3.52 35.56
C ALA A 81 0.94 -4.81 36.35
N GLU A 82 1.50 -5.86 35.74
CA GLU A 82 1.82 -7.13 36.40
C GLU A 82 2.86 -6.91 37.53
N VAL A 83 3.92 -6.16 37.27
CA VAL A 83 4.93 -5.84 38.31
C VAL A 83 4.32 -4.99 39.44
N GLN A 84 3.44 -4.05 39.13
CA GLN A 84 2.70 -3.27 40.13
C GLN A 84 1.76 -4.14 40.97
N ALA A 85 1.08 -5.09 40.35
CA ALA A 85 0.22 -6.05 41.05
C ALA A 85 1.04 -6.93 41.99
N GLU A 86 2.24 -7.35 41.57
CA GLU A 86 3.18 -8.10 42.39
C GLU A 86 3.65 -7.28 43.60
N ALA A 87 4.04 -6.01 43.42
CA ALA A 87 4.37 -5.11 44.54
C ALA A 87 3.20 -4.95 45.53
N ARG A 88 1.96 -4.86 45.03
CA ARG A 88 0.76 -4.85 45.88
C ARG A 88 0.56 -6.17 46.62
N ALA A 89 0.79 -7.32 45.98
CA ALA A 89 0.64 -8.62 46.61
C ALA A 89 1.65 -8.76 47.79
N TYR A 90 2.89 -8.33 47.58
CA TYR A 90 3.91 -8.29 48.65
C TYR A 90 3.56 -7.33 49.79
N ARG A 91 2.92 -6.20 49.50
CA ARG A 91 2.37 -5.30 50.54
C ARG A 91 1.36 -6.02 51.43
N HIS A 92 0.43 -6.79 50.86
CA HIS A 92 -0.60 -7.50 51.63
C HIS A 92 -0.01 -8.64 52.46
N SER A 93 0.93 -9.40 51.91
CA SER A 93 1.57 -10.49 52.65
C SER A 93 2.46 -9.99 53.79
N ALA A 94 3.10 -8.82 53.63
CA ALA A 94 3.88 -8.19 54.70
C ALA A 94 3.01 -7.64 55.86
N GLY A 95 1.73 -7.35 55.63
CA GLY A 95 0.78 -6.90 56.67
C GLY A 95 0.27 -8.04 57.55
N LEU A 96 0.40 -9.29 57.11
CA LEU A 96 0.07 -10.52 57.84
C LEU A 96 1.36 -11.06 58.48
N SER A 97 1.79 -10.49 59.60
CA SER A 97 3.04 -10.84 60.30
C SER A 97 3.30 -12.35 60.39
N GLY A 98 4.47 -12.80 59.90
CA GLY A 98 5.12 -14.04 60.33
C GLY A 98 5.31 -15.15 59.28
N ALA A 99 4.64 -15.11 58.13
CA ALA A 99 4.80 -16.16 57.13
C ALA A 99 6.00 -15.87 56.21
N ARG A 100 7.10 -16.61 56.43
CA ARG A 100 8.15 -16.81 55.42
C ARG A 100 7.47 -17.17 54.09
N PRO A 101 7.75 -16.48 52.96
CA PRO A 101 7.15 -16.87 51.70
C PRO A 101 7.55 -18.33 51.44
N ALA A 102 6.55 -19.21 51.37
CA ALA A 102 6.79 -20.63 51.11
C ALA A 102 7.56 -20.76 49.79
N PRO A 103 8.66 -21.54 49.74
CA PRO A 103 9.29 -21.84 48.47
C PRO A 103 8.26 -22.52 47.57
N ALA A 104 8.21 -22.08 46.31
CA ALA A 104 7.29 -22.53 45.28
C ALA A 104 7.09 -24.05 45.34
N GLY A 105 5.96 -24.48 45.89
CA GLY A 105 5.79 -25.86 46.31
C GLY A 105 4.35 -26.18 46.62
N ARG A 106 3.50 -26.11 45.58
CA ARG A 106 2.30 -26.93 45.31
C ARG A 106 1.04 -26.12 44.98
N THR A 107 0.50 -26.51 43.81
CA THR A 107 -0.91 -26.55 43.37
C THR A 107 -1.65 -25.23 43.04
N THR A 108 -1.57 -24.83 41.77
CA THR A 108 -2.71 -24.70 40.82
C THR A 108 -2.17 -24.39 39.42
N PRO A 109 -2.56 -25.14 38.36
CA PRO A 109 -2.07 -24.90 37.00
C PRO A 109 -2.93 -23.84 36.29
N ALA A 110 -2.75 -22.58 36.65
CA ALA A 110 -3.20 -21.46 35.84
C ALA A 110 -2.29 -20.25 36.12
N THR A 111 -1.59 -19.78 35.09
CA THR A 111 -0.70 -18.59 35.11
C THR A 111 0.49 -18.66 36.07
N ARG A 112 1.55 -19.38 35.67
CA ARG A 112 2.87 -19.25 36.29
C ARG A 112 3.46 -17.89 35.89
N SER A 113 3.04 -16.81 36.56
CA SER A 113 3.76 -15.53 36.49
C SER A 113 5.17 -15.76 37.06
N PRO A 114 6.25 -15.57 36.29
CA PRO A 114 7.60 -15.68 36.84
C PRO A 114 7.75 -14.65 37.97
N ALA A 115 8.33 -15.05 39.10
CA ALA A 115 8.57 -14.16 40.23
C ALA A 115 9.44 -12.96 39.81
N ALA A 116 9.22 -11.78 40.40
CA ALA A 116 10.01 -10.58 40.14
C ALA A 116 11.53 -10.85 40.24
N ASP A 117 12.29 -10.31 39.28
CA ASP A 117 13.74 -10.44 39.24
C ASP A 117 14.41 -9.65 40.38
N GLY A 118 13.81 -8.53 40.77
CA GLY A 118 14.29 -7.68 41.86
C GLY A 118 13.21 -7.40 42.89
N PHE A 119 13.61 -7.35 44.16
CA PHE A 119 12.75 -6.99 45.29
C PHE A 119 13.50 -6.05 46.23
N ALA A 120 12.83 -5.02 46.73
CA ALA A 120 13.36 -4.18 47.78
C ALA A 120 12.28 -3.68 48.75
N GLU A 121 12.66 -3.61 50.01
CA GLU A 121 11.94 -2.88 51.05
C GLU A 121 12.66 -1.56 51.32
N ILE A 122 11.89 -0.48 51.32
CA ILE A 122 12.35 0.89 51.48
C ILE A 122 11.69 1.44 52.74
N GLY A 123 12.48 2.09 53.60
CA GLY A 123 11.99 2.74 54.81
C GLY A 123 11.10 3.95 54.50
N ALA A 124 10.40 4.45 55.51
CA ALA A 124 9.63 5.70 55.38
C ALA A 124 10.54 6.92 55.09
N ASP A 125 11.82 6.81 55.42
CA ASP A 125 12.90 7.77 55.14
C ASP A 125 13.46 7.66 53.72
N GLY A 126 12.92 6.77 52.88
CA GLY A 126 13.38 6.55 51.50
C GLY A 126 14.65 5.70 51.39
N ARG A 127 15.24 5.24 52.50
CA ARG A 127 16.45 4.39 52.46
C ARG A 127 16.09 2.94 52.18
N VAL A 128 16.90 2.26 51.37
CA VAL A 128 16.73 0.83 51.09
C VAL A 128 17.11 0.03 52.33
N VAL A 129 16.12 -0.62 52.96
CA VAL A 129 16.31 -1.44 54.18
C VAL A 129 16.76 -2.85 53.81
N ARG A 130 16.18 -3.40 52.74
CA ARG A 130 16.49 -4.75 52.25
C ARG A 130 16.36 -4.77 50.74
N ALA A 131 17.32 -5.36 50.03
CA ALA A 131 17.21 -5.59 48.60
C ALA A 131 17.75 -6.96 48.21
N LYS A 132 16.99 -7.65 47.37
CA LYS A 132 17.32 -8.96 46.80
C LYS A 132 17.13 -8.92 45.28
N TRP A 133 18.01 -9.62 44.58
CA TRP A 133 17.89 -9.88 43.15
C TRP A 133 17.97 -11.39 42.92
N SER A 134 17.05 -11.92 42.12
CA SER A 134 16.94 -13.35 41.79
C SER A 134 17.06 -13.63 40.29
N GLY A 135 17.21 -12.58 39.46
CA GLY A 135 17.38 -12.70 38.01
C GLY A 135 18.82 -13.05 37.57
N PRO A 136 19.07 -13.20 36.25
CA PRO A 136 20.40 -13.47 35.71
C PRO A 136 21.38 -12.33 36.06
N ALA A 137 22.67 -12.63 36.23
CA ALA A 137 23.74 -11.69 36.63
C ALA A 137 23.51 -10.98 37.98
N VAL A 138 23.36 -11.80 39.03
CA VAL A 138 22.92 -11.45 40.39
C VAL A 138 23.72 -10.34 41.08
N SER A 139 25.04 -10.24 40.88
CA SER A 139 25.89 -9.28 41.60
C SER A 139 25.82 -7.87 41.01
N SER A 140 26.10 -7.71 39.72
CA SER A 140 26.14 -6.39 39.07
C SER A 140 24.75 -5.74 39.00
N LEU A 141 23.69 -6.49 38.65
CA LEU A 141 22.33 -5.95 38.57
C LEU A 141 21.78 -5.56 39.95
N ARG A 142 22.17 -6.26 41.02
CA ARG A 142 21.79 -5.89 42.39
C ARG A 142 22.37 -4.55 42.81
N GLU A 143 23.62 -4.26 42.49
CA GLU A 143 24.23 -2.96 42.77
C GLU A 143 23.52 -1.83 42.00
N HIS A 144 23.27 -2.04 40.71
CA HIS A 144 22.51 -1.09 39.89
C HIS A 144 21.08 -0.90 40.42
N TRP A 145 20.45 -1.95 40.94
CA TRP A 145 19.11 -1.90 41.55
C TRP A 145 19.07 -1.06 42.82
N VAL A 146 20.03 -1.28 43.73
CA VAL A 146 20.14 -0.49 44.96
C VAL A 146 20.48 0.97 44.63
N ALA A 147 21.41 1.20 43.70
CA ALA A 147 21.79 2.55 43.27
C ALA A 147 20.62 3.30 42.60
N LEU A 148 19.81 2.61 41.80
CA LEU A 148 18.62 3.17 41.17
C LEU A 148 17.59 3.59 42.23
N LEU A 149 17.26 2.71 43.17
CA LEU A 149 16.31 3.02 44.24
C LEU A 149 16.80 4.15 45.13
N GLY A 150 18.11 4.22 45.42
CA GLY A 150 18.70 5.30 46.20
C GLY A 150 18.65 6.68 45.51
N ARG A 151 18.56 6.72 44.17
CA ARG A 151 18.40 7.97 43.40
C ARG A 151 16.95 8.31 43.09
N THR A 152 16.03 7.37 43.28
CA THR A 152 14.62 7.54 42.95
C THR A 152 13.87 8.01 44.19
N ASP A 153 13.31 9.22 44.16
CA ASP A 153 12.40 9.67 45.23
C ASP A 153 11.06 8.95 45.12
N VAL A 154 10.98 7.79 45.76
CA VAL A 154 9.79 6.93 45.74
C VAL A 154 8.56 7.64 46.31
N ALA A 155 8.73 8.52 47.30
CA ALA A 155 7.62 9.25 47.89
C ALA A 155 7.04 10.23 46.87
N HIS A 156 7.90 10.94 46.14
CA HIS A 156 7.50 11.84 45.06
C HIS A 156 6.84 11.09 43.89
N VAL A 157 7.40 9.95 43.47
CA VAL A 157 6.90 9.16 42.33
C VAL A 157 5.54 8.50 42.63
N LEU A 158 5.23 8.23 43.90
CA LEU A 158 3.91 7.77 44.29
C LEU A 158 2.85 8.88 44.23
N ASP A 159 3.21 10.16 44.39
CA ASP A 159 2.33 11.33 44.35
C ASP A 159 0.93 11.08 44.96
N ARG A 160 0.91 10.69 46.25
CA ARG A 160 -0.29 10.32 47.04
C ARG A 160 -1.01 9.03 46.63
N ARG A 161 -0.63 8.37 45.54
CA ARG A 161 -1.19 7.07 45.13
C ARG A 161 -0.66 5.95 46.03
N GLN A 162 -1.46 4.90 46.20
CA GLN A 162 -1.06 3.72 46.98
C GLN A 162 -0.03 2.84 46.27
N SER A 163 0.02 2.89 44.94
CA SER A 163 1.08 2.26 44.16
C SER A 163 1.21 2.89 42.78
N THR A 164 2.38 2.75 42.18
CA THR A 164 2.72 3.29 40.85
C THR A 164 3.61 2.32 40.08
N ARG A 165 3.83 2.60 38.79
CA ARG A 165 4.66 1.80 37.89
C ARG A 165 5.44 2.71 36.95
N PHE A 166 6.68 2.35 36.67
CA PHE A 166 7.54 3.08 35.73
C PHE A 166 8.61 2.15 35.16
N TYR A 167 9.32 2.60 34.13
CA TYR A 167 10.50 1.91 33.61
C TYR A 167 11.78 2.58 34.08
N ALA A 168 12.83 1.81 34.30
CA ALA A 168 14.14 2.39 34.54
C ALA A 168 15.25 1.59 33.87
N ARG A 169 16.34 2.28 33.59
CA ARG A 169 17.54 1.65 33.07
C ARG A 169 18.26 0.91 34.20
N LEU A 170 18.62 -0.33 33.94
CA LEU A 170 19.33 -1.18 34.87
C LEU A 170 20.53 -1.80 34.15
N GLY A 171 21.69 -1.16 34.30
CA GLY A 171 22.90 -1.49 33.54
C GLY A 171 22.70 -1.30 32.03
N HIS A 172 22.77 -2.42 31.29
CA HIS A 172 22.57 -2.51 29.85
C HIS A 172 21.15 -2.96 29.44
N GLY A 173 20.22 -3.05 30.39
CA GLY A 173 18.83 -3.40 30.13
C GLY A 173 17.86 -2.36 30.65
N VAL A 174 16.57 -2.61 30.41
CA VAL A 174 15.47 -1.83 30.96
C VAL A 174 14.65 -2.75 31.87
N ALA A 175 14.27 -2.24 33.03
CA ALA A 175 13.40 -2.95 33.95
C ALA A 175 12.07 -2.21 34.11
N ALA A 176 10.97 -2.97 34.12
CA ALA A 176 9.69 -2.49 34.63
C ALA A 176 9.72 -2.54 36.15
N ILE A 177 9.33 -1.45 36.81
CA ILE A 177 9.39 -1.29 38.26
C ILE A 177 8.00 -0.95 38.76
N GLY A 178 7.55 -1.71 39.75
CA GLY A 178 6.31 -1.48 40.48
C GLY A 178 6.65 -1.07 41.91
N VAL A 179 5.99 -0.03 42.41
CA VAL A 179 6.21 0.44 43.79
C VAL A 179 4.89 0.60 44.51
N ALA A 180 4.81 0.12 45.75
CA ALA A 180 3.62 0.20 46.59
C ALA A 180 3.96 0.72 47.99
N ARG A 181 3.08 1.56 48.55
CA ARG A 181 3.18 2.08 49.91
C ARG A 181 2.83 0.99 50.92
N ARG A 182 3.68 0.77 51.92
CA ARG A 182 3.44 -0.15 53.05
C ARG A 182 2.89 0.66 54.23
N GLY A 183 1.61 0.46 54.55
CA GLY A 183 0.96 1.01 55.73
C GLY A 183 1.02 0.07 56.92
N ARG A 184 0.75 0.59 58.12
CA ARG A 184 0.65 -0.24 59.33
C ARG A 184 -0.66 -1.05 59.29
N ALA A 185 -0.65 -2.31 59.72
CA ALA A 185 -1.86 -3.12 59.79
C ALA A 185 -2.90 -2.41 60.68
N GLY A 186 -4.05 -2.04 60.10
CA GLY A 186 -5.13 -1.33 60.80
C GLY A 186 -5.18 0.19 60.59
N ASP A 187 -4.13 0.81 60.03
CA ASP A 187 -4.12 2.24 59.71
C ASP A 187 -3.47 2.49 58.34
N ALA A 188 -4.32 2.77 57.35
CA ALA A 188 -3.90 2.98 55.96
C ALA A 188 -3.15 4.31 55.76
N ASP A 189 -3.22 5.24 56.72
CA ASP A 189 -2.66 6.58 56.57
C ASP A 189 -1.27 6.74 57.21
N THR A 190 -0.86 5.83 58.09
CA THR A 190 0.51 5.80 58.62
C THR A 190 1.46 5.11 57.63
N VAL A 191 2.38 5.89 57.02
CA VAL A 191 3.46 5.33 56.15
C VAL A 191 4.47 4.58 57.00
N GLN A 192 4.62 3.27 56.80
CA GLN A 192 5.67 2.47 57.45
C GLN A 192 6.86 2.21 56.50
N GLY A 193 6.67 2.38 55.20
CA GLY A 193 7.70 2.28 54.18
C GLY A 193 7.13 2.00 52.80
N TYR A 194 7.95 1.49 51.89
CA TYR A 194 7.57 1.15 50.53
C TYR A 194 8.13 -0.22 50.13
N VAL A 195 7.47 -0.87 49.18
CA VAL A 195 7.92 -2.12 48.56
C VAL A 195 8.08 -1.87 47.08
N ALA A 196 9.26 -2.18 46.54
CA ALA A 196 9.57 -2.08 45.13
C ALA A 196 9.87 -3.47 44.55
N THR A 197 9.28 -3.78 43.41
CA THR A 197 9.58 -4.97 42.61
C THR A 197 10.08 -4.53 41.24
N ALA A 198 10.98 -5.32 40.66
CA ALA A 198 11.53 -5.07 39.32
C ALA A 198 11.52 -6.35 38.49
N ARG A 199 11.28 -6.18 37.18
CA ARG A 199 11.42 -7.23 36.18
C ARG A 199 12.18 -6.71 34.98
N VAL A 200 13.22 -7.42 34.57
CA VAL A 200 14.03 -7.04 33.40
C VAL A 200 13.29 -7.39 32.12
N LEU A 201 13.21 -6.43 31.21
CA LEU A 201 12.71 -6.64 29.86
C LEU A 201 13.91 -6.86 28.93
N THR A 202 13.89 -7.97 28.23
CA THR A 202 14.86 -8.29 27.18
C THR A 202 14.25 -8.10 25.79
N ALA A 203 15.09 -7.78 24.81
CA ALA A 203 14.66 -7.69 23.42
C ALA A 203 14.00 -9.00 22.95
N ALA A 204 14.54 -10.16 23.34
CA ALA A 204 14.01 -11.48 23.00
C ALA A 204 12.56 -11.69 23.49
N GLN A 205 12.26 -11.33 24.74
CA GLN A 205 10.90 -11.43 25.29
C GLN A 205 9.91 -10.50 24.57
N ILE A 206 10.36 -9.30 24.19
CA ILE A 206 9.53 -8.37 23.41
C ILE A 206 9.28 -8.93 22.02
N SER A 207 10.31 -9.48 21.37
CA SER A 207 10.19 -10.08 20.03
C SER A 207 9.24 -11.27 20.03
N GLU A 208 9.36 -12.16 21.01
CA GLU A 208 8.49 -13.33 21.16
C GLU A 208 7.03 -12.92 21.38
N ALA A 209 6.78 -11.93 22.24
CA ALA A 209 5.43 -11.46 22.54
C ALA A 209 4.78 -10.70 21.36
N LEU A 210 5.57 -9.99 20.55
CA LEU A 210 5.06 -9.22 19.41
C LEU A 210 5.07 -10.03 18.09
N GLY A 211 5.75 -11.17 18.06
CA GLY A 211 5.96 -11.98 16.84
C GLY A 211 6.79 -11.27 15.77
N VAL A 212 7.57 -10.25 16.14
CA VAL A 212 8.41 -9.45 15.23
C VAL A 212 9.75 -9.15 15.88
N ASP A 213 10.82 -9.02 15.10
CA ASP A 213 12.13 -8.65 15.62
C ASP A 213 12.10 -7.24 16.23
N ALA A 214 12.20 -7.21 17.56
CA ALA A 214 12.28 -6.01 18.36
C ALA A 214 13.69 -5.86 18.94
N THR A 215 14.11 -4.60 19.07
CA THR A 215 15.36 -4.18 19.70
C THR A 215 15.05 -3.10 20.73
N ILE A 216 15.84 -3.04 21.79
CA ILE A 216 15.71 -2.00 22.82
C ILE A 216 16.89 -1.07 22.66
N ASP A 217 16.61 0.21 22.39
CA ASP A 217 17.62 1.25 22.41
C ASP A 217 17.54 2.05 23.71
N LEU A 218 18.69 2.19 24.36
CA LEU A 218 18.88 2.91 25.62
C LEU A 218 19.26 4.38 25.39
N GLY A 219 19.40 4.81 24.13
CA GLY A 219 19.56 6.21 23.76
C GLY A 219 18.34 7.03 24.16
N SER A 220 18.51 7.90 25.15
CA SER A 220 17.49 8.81 25.66
C SER A 220 17.10 9.87 24.62
N GLY A 221 15.79 10.06 24.39
CA GLY A 221 15.27 11.34 23.88
C GLY A 221 14.46 11.35 22.59
N GLY A 222 13.61 10.35 22.33
CA GLY A 222 12.63 10.42 21.24
C GLY A 222 11.19 10.35 21.74
N ALA A 223 10.36 11.33 21.39
CA ALA A 223 8.91 11.13 21.35
C ALA A 223 8.60 9.93 20.44
N ALA A 224 7.43 9.29 20.61
CA ALA A 224 7.00 8.22 19.72
C ALA A 224 7.10 8.72 18.27
N ALA A 225 8.10 8.21 17.54
CA ALA A 225 8.47 8.70 16.23
C ALA A 225 8.47 7.52 15.28
N THR A 226 7.62 7.62 14.25
CA THR A 226 7.63 6.70 13.13
C THR A 226 8.61 7.27 12.09
N THR A 227 9.87 6.86 12.14
CA THR A 227 10.80 7.19 11.06
C THR A 227 10.63 6.17 9.94
N SER A 228 9.95 6.58 8.87
CA SER A 228 9.81 5.79 7.65
C SER A 228 11.10 5.89 6.81
N GLY A 229 12.10 5.07 7.15
CA GLY A 229 13.35 4.95 6.41
C GLY A 229 13.28 3.88 5.33
N GLY A 230 12.72 4.20 4.16
CA GLY A 230 12.73 3.31 3.00
C GLY A 230 12.00 1.96 3.20
N SER A 231 12.64 0.84 2.85
CA SER A 231 12.05 -0.53 2.77
C SER A 231 11.69 -1.17 4.12
N ARG A 232 11.83 -0.45 5.23
CA ARG A 232 11.50 -0.91 6.59
C ARG A 232 10.87 0.27 7.34
N ALA A 233 9.66 0.07 7.85
CA ALA A 233 9.09 1.01 8.80
C ALA A 233 9.70 0.71 10.18
N THR A 234 10.38 1.69 10.76
CA THR A 234 10.88 1.60 12.14
C THR A 234 9.92 2.35 13.05
N ILE A 235 9.28 1.60 13.95
CA ILE A 235 8.37 2.16 14.94
C ILE A 235 9.11 2.26 16.26
N VAL A 236 9.04 3.43 16.90
CA VAL A 236 9.74 3.73 18.15
C VAL A 236 8.70 3.98 19.25
N VAL A 237 8.65 3.11 20.25
CA VAL A 237 7.75 3.25 21.41
C VAL A 237 8.56 3.62 22.66
N PRO A 238 8.35 4.79 23.28
CA PRO A 238 9.10 5.21 24.46
C PRO A 238 8.63 4.48 25.72
N MET A 239 9.60 4.04 26.53
CA MET A 239 9.39 3.52 27.88
C MET A 239 9.56 4.66 28.88
N ILE A 240 8.47 5.03 29.55
CA ILE A 240 8.42 6.21 30.43
C ILE A 240 8.97 5.89 31.82
N GLY A 241 9.88 6.74 32.28
CA GLY A 241 10.53 6.70 33.58
C GLY A 241 9.73 7.33 34.71
N ALA A 242 10.28 7.21 35.92
CA ALA A 242 9.70 7.75 37.14
C ALA A 242 9.51 9.28 37.12
N ASP A 243 10.35 9.97 36.35
CA ASP A 243 10.35 11.43 36.11
C ASP A 243 9.46 11.85 34.93
N GLY A 244 8.73 10.92 34.33
CA GLY A 244 7.91 11.16 33.14
C GLY A 244 8.72 11.28 31.83
N ARG A 245 10.05 11.09 31.87
CA ARG A 245 10.91 11.14 30.67
C ARG A 245 11.11 9.74 30.08
N ALA A 246 11.37 9.66 28.77
CA ALA A 246 11.66 8.39 28.12
C ALA A 246 13.06 7.87 28.53
N VAL A 247 13.11 6.69 29.15
CA VAL A 247 14.35 6.06 29.63
C VAL A 247 14.92 5.06 28.61
N ALA A 248 14.07 4.54 27.74
CA ALA A 248 14.45 3.68 26.62
C ALA A 248 13.39 3.74 25.52
N THR A 249 13.73 3.22 24.35
CA THR A 249 12.79 3.07 23.24
C THR A 249 12.82 1.65 22.70
N THR A 250 11.65 1.05 22.49
CA THR A 250 11.54 -0.20 21.73
C THR A 250 11.47 0.15 20.26
N ARG A 251 12.37 -0.44 19.47
CA ARG A 251 12.33 -0.36 18.00
C ARG A 251 12.02 -1.71 17.39
N PHE A 252 11.05 -1.74 16.48
CA PHE A 252 10.76 -2.93 15.68
C PHE A 252 10.74 -2.55 14.20
N ALA A 253 11.28 -3.45 13.38
CA ALA A 253 11.35 -3.27 11.94
C ALA A 253 10.27 -4.11 11.27
N LEU A 254 9.27 -3.47 10.69
CA LEU A 254 8.30 -4.20 9.86
C LEU A 254 8.94 -4.51 8.50
N PRO A 255 8.84 -5.76 8.00
CA PRO A 255 9.20 -6.06 6.63
C PRO A 255 8.35 -5.21 5.68
N GLY A 256 8.96 -4.29 4.93
CA GLY A 256 8.28 -3.47 3.93
C GLY A 256 7.85 -4.23 2.68
N ASP A 257 7.83 -5.57 2.74
CA ASP A 257 7.57 -6.44 1.60
C ASP A 257 6.13 -6.33 1.09
N VAL A 258 5.19 -5.94 1.95
CA VAL A 258 3.82 -5.60 1.55
C VAL A 258 3.77 -4.43 0.55
N SER A 259 4.69 -3.46 0.66
CA SER A 259 4.75 -2.33 -0.28
C SER A 259 5.32 -2.75 -1.64
N ARG A 260 6.32 -3.64 -1.68
CA ARG A 260 6.87 -4.16 -2.95
C ARG A 260 5.93 -5.14 -3.65
N LEU A 261 5.26 -6.00 -2.88
CA LEU A 261 4.28 -6.95 -3.42
C LEU A 261 3.07 -6.18 -3.95
N GLY A 262 2.54 -5.23 -3.19
CA GLY A 262 1.44 -4.35 -3.60
C GLY A 262 1.75 -3.54 -4.86
N ARG A 263 2.98 -3.04 -5.00
CA ARG A 263 3.41 -2.31 -6.20
C ARG A 263 3.54 -3.22 -7.43
N ARG A 264 3.90 -4.50 -7.24
CA ARG A 264 3.93 -5.50 -8.32
C ARG A 264 2.52 -5.93 -8.73
N THR A 265 1.61 -6.17 -7.78
CA THR A 265 0.20 -6.45 -8.12
C THR A 265 -0.46 -5.27 -8.80
N LEU A 266 -0.16 -4.03 -8.38
CA LEU A 266 -0.62 -2.82 -9.07
C LEU A 266 -0.04 -2.76 -10.49
N ALA A 267 1.26 -2.98 -10.67
CA ALA A 267 1.88 -3.02 -11.99
C ALA A 267 1.28 -4.10 -12.90
N LEU A 268 0.99 -5.29 -12.35
CA LEU A 268 0.33 -6.37 -13.08
C LEU A 268 -1.12 -6.06 -13.43
N ALA A 269 -1.88 -5.45 -12.51
CA ALA A 269 -3.26 -5.04 -12.76
C ALA A 269 -3.34 -3.94 -13.83
N VAL A 270 -2.44 -2.96 -13.77
CA VAL A 270 -2.31 -1.91 -14.79
C VAL A 270 -1.90 -2.52 -16.13
N ALA A 271 -0.85 -3.35 -16.15
CA ALA A 271 -0.40 -4.03 -17.37
C ALA A 271 -1.48 -4.91 -17.99
N GLY A 272 -2.21 -5.68 -17.18
CA GLY A 272 -3.33 -6.51 -17.60
C GLY A 272 -4.48 -5.69 -18.18
N SER A 273 -4.83 -4.56 -17.57
CA SER A 273 -5.88 -3.67 -18.08
C SER A 273 -5.50 -3.02 -19.41
N ILE A 274 -4.22 -2.61 -19.56
CA ILE A 274 -3.69 -2.07 -20.81
C ILE A 274 -3.73 -3.14 -21.90
N LEU A 275 -3.27 -4.36 -21.59
CA LEU A 275 -3.30 -5.49 -22.53
C LEU A 275 -4.73 -5.82 -22.98
N LEU A 276 -5.69 -5.84 -22.04
CA LEU A 276 -7.10 -6.09 -22.35
C LEU A 276 -7.67 -5.00 -23.26
N LEU A 277 -7.42 -3.72 -22.95
CA LEU A 277 -7.88 -2.61 -23.78
C LEU A 277 -7.28 -2.72 -25.20
N LEU A 278 -5.99 -2.97 -25.31
CA LEU A 278 -5.27 -3.11 -26.58
C LEU A 278 -5.83 -4.29 -27.40
N PHE A 279 -6.13 -5.41 -26.73
CA PHE A 279 -6.79 -6.55 -27.33
C PHE A 279 -8.17 -6.20 -27.89
N VAL A 280 -9.03 -5.53 -27.11
CA VAL A 280 -10.36 -5.10 -27.55
C VAL A 280 -10.28 -4.17 -28.76
N LEU A 281 -9.32 -3.24 -28.78
CA LEU A 281 -9.12 -2.34 -29.92
C LEU A 281 -8.64 -3.07 -31.18
N ILE A 282 -7.75 -4.05 -31.04
CA ILE A 282 -7.32 -4.90 -32.16
C ILE A 282 -8.52 -5.66 -32.74
N VAL A 283 -9.35 -6.25 -31.88
CA VAL A 283 -10.56 -6.97 -32.28
C VAL A 283 -11.52 -6.02 -32.99
N LEU A 284 -11.85 -4.88 -32.39
CA LEU A 284 -12.79 -3.91 -32.97
C LEU A 284 -12.29 -3.39 -34.32
N ARG A 285 -10.99 -3.08 -34.43
CA ARG A 285 -10.35 -2.70 -35.70
C ARG A 285 -10.52 -3.78 -36.76
N ARG A 286 -10.28 -5.05 -36.40
CA ARG A 286 -10.36 -6.18 -37.33
C ARG A 286 -11.80 -6.38 -37.80
N VAL A 287 -12.76 -6.27 -36.89
CA VAL A 287 -14.20 -6.36 -37.15
C VAL A 287 -14.65 -5.26 -38.11
N ILE A 288 -14.36 -3.98 -37.83
CA ILE A 288 -14.74 -2.86 -38.71
C ILE A 288 -14.11 -2.98 -40.10
N ALA A 289 -12.82 -3.34 -40.16
CA ALA A 289 -12.12 -3.49 -41.43
C ALA A 289 -12.74 -4.60 -42.31
N HIS A 290 -13.17 -5.71 -41.70
CA HIS A 290 -13.71 -6.85 -42.43
C HIS A 290 -15.21 -6.68 -42.76
N LEU A 291 -16.00 -6.19 -41.80
CA LEU A 291 -17.44 -6.06 -41.96
C LEU A 291 -17.85 -4.85 -42.79
N VAL A 292 -17.13 -3.73 -42.68
CA VAL A 292 -17.55 -2.46 -43.29
C VAL A 292 -16.57 -2.00 -44.37
N LEU A 293 -15.30 -1.89 -44.03
CA LEU A 293 -14.35 -1.15 -44.88
C LEU A 293 -13.99 -1.89 -46.18
N ARG A 294 -13.73 -3.21 -46.09
CA ARG A 294 -13.47 -4.07 -47.27
C ARG A 294 -14.63 -4.08 -48.28
N PRO A 295 -15.90 -4.33 -47.87
CA PRO A 295 -17.00 -4.34 -48.83
C PRO A 295 -17.24 -2.97 -49.47
N LEU A 296 -17.11 -1.87 -48.73
CA LEU A 296 -17.22 -0.53 -49.31
C LEU A 296 -16.16 -0.27 -50.39
N LEU A 297 -14.91 -0.68 -50.15
CA LEU A 297 -13.84 -0.59 -51.15
C LEU A 297 -14.12 -1.48 -52.38
N ARG A 298 -14.74 -2.65 -52.20
CA ARG A 298 -15.14 -3.53 -53.31
C ARG A 298 -16.18 -2.85 -54.20
N ILE A 299 -17.21 -2.25 -53.60
CA ILE A 299 -18.26 -1.51 -54.31
C ILE A 299 -17.65 -0.28 -55.04
N GLU A 300 -16.82 0.50 -54.35
CA GLU A 300 -16.17 1.68 -54.90
C GLU A 300 -15.28 1.36 -56.12
N ASN A 301 -14.46 0.31 -56.01
CA ASN A 301 -13.60 -0.13 -57.11
C ASN A 301 -14.42 -0.63 -58.30
N HIS A 302 -15.56 -1.28 -58.05
CA HIS A 302 -16.44 -1.73 -59.10
C HIS A 302 -17.13 -0.57 -59.82
N MET A 303 -17.62 0.42 -59.07
CA MET A 303 -18.17 1.66 -59.65
C MET A 303 -17.13 2.39 -60.51
N ARG A 304 -15.88 2.48 -60.05
CA ARG A 304 -14.79 3.08 -60.84
C ARG A 304 -14.51 2.30 -62.12
N ARG A 305 -14.51 0.95 -62.06
CA ARG A 305 -14.33 0.11 -63.26
C ARG A 305 -15.47 0.31 -64.25
N VAL A 306 -16.73 0.19 -63.83
CA VAL A 306 -17.91 0.37 -64.70
C VAL A 306 -17.91 1.74 -65.37
N ARG A 307 -17.55 2.81 -64.64
CA ARG A 307 -17.43 4.16 -65.19
C ARG A 307 -16.31 4.28 -66.23
N ALA A 308 -15.15 3.69 -65.97
CA ALA A 308 -13.97 3.81 -66.84
C ALA A 308 -14.04 2.91 -68.08
N SER A 309 -14.58 1.69 -67.95
CA SER A 309 -14.68 0.72 -69.06
C SER A 309 -15.97 0.86 -69.87
N GLY A 310 -17.00 1.52 -69.32
CA GLY A 310 -18.35 1.50 -69.88
C GLY A 310 -19.00 0.10 -69.87
N SER A 311 -18.35 -0.90 -69.27
CA SER A 311 -18.88 -2.25 -69.18
C SER A 311 -19.83 -2.37 -68.00
N LEU A 312 -21.10 -2.70 -68.29
CA LEU A 312 -22.16 -2.90 -67.29
C LEU A 312 -22.03 -4.28 -66.62
N ALA A 313 -20.80 -4.67 -66.25
CA ALA A 313 -20.55 -5.93 -65.57
C ALA A 313 -21.18 -5.90 -64.17
N LEU A 314 -21.95 -6.93 -63.83
CA LEU A 314 -22.60 -7.03 -62.52
C LEU A 314 -21.55 -7.25 -61.43
N LEU A 315 -21.80 -6.71 -60.24
CA LEU A 315 -21.04 -7.04 -59.06
C LEU A 315 -21.42 -8.47 -58.64
N GLU A 316 -20.43 -9.31 -58.33
CA GLU A 316 -20.66 -10.68 -57.85
C GLU A 316 -21.55 -10.64 -56.60
N GLU A 317 -22.70 -11.32 -56.64
CA GLU A 317 -23.69 -11.31 -55.56
C GLU A 317 -23.11 -12.05 -54.35
N ASP A 318 -22.85 -11.29 -53.28
CA ASP A 318 -22.46 -11.83 -51.98
C ASP A 318 -23.74 -12.21 -51.22
N GLU A 319 -23.84 -13.40 -50.62
CA GLU A 319 -25.02 -13.91 -49.88
C GLU A 319 -25.33 -13.14 -48.58
N ARG A 320 -24.80 -11.92 -48.44
CA ARG A 320 -24.98 -11.07 -47.26
C ARG A 320 -26.40 -10.53 -47.15
N ARG A 321 -26.97 -10.69 -45.95
CA ARG A 321 -28.31 -10.25 -45.57
C ARG A 321 -28.33 -8.95 -44.75
N ASP A 322 -27.23 -8.20 -44.74
CA ASP A 322 -27.09 -6.89 -44.08
C ASP A 322 -27.40 -5.72 -45.05
N GLU A 323 -27.37 -4.49 -44.53
CA GLU A 323 -27.61 -3.25 -45.28
C GLU A 323 -26.58 -3.03 -46.40
N ILE A 324 -25.37 -3.57 -46.23
CA ILE A 324 -24.32 -3.52 -47.24
C ILE A 324 -24.66 -4.47 -48.40
N GLY A 325 -25.19 -5.66 -48.09
CA GLY A 325 -25.70 -6.61 -49.09
C GLY A 325 -26.89 -6.06 -49.87
N SER A 326 -27.83 -5.37 -49.21
CA SER A 326 -28.96 -4.74 -49.90
C SER A 326 -28.52 -3.61 -50.83
N LEU A 327 -27.51 -2.82 -50.43
CA LEU A 327 -26.91 -1.80 -51.29
C LEU A 327 -26.28 -2.42 -52.55
N GLY A 328 -25.56 -3.54 -52.41
CA GLY A 328 -25.00 -4.27 -53.55
C GLY A 328 -26.06 -4.76 -54.53
N ARG A 329 -27.17 -5.30 -54.02
CA ARG A 329 -28.32 -5.74 -54.84
C ARG A 329 -29.00 -4.57 -55.57
N ASN A 330 -29.25 -3.46 -54.88
CA ASN A 330 -29.83 -2.26 -55.48
C ASN A 330 -28.92 -1.69 -56.58
N PHE A 331 -27.60 -1.70 -56.36
CA PHE A 331 -26.64 -1.27 -57.36
C PHE A 331 -26.66 -2.16 -58.61
N ASN A 332 -26.70 -3.49 -58.44
CA ASN A 332 -26.86 -4.41 -59.56
C ASN A 332 -28.18 -4.20 -60.32
N ALA A 333 -29.28 -3.93 -59.61
CA ALA A 333 -30.57 -3.62 -60.25
C ALA A 333 -30.48 -2.36 -61.13
N MET A 334 -29.82 -1.30 -60.66
CA MET A 334 -29.58 -0.09 -61.47
C MET A 334 -28.71 -0.37 -62.71
N LEU A 335 -27.69 -1.23 -62.60
CA LEU A 335 -26.87 -1.62 -63.75
C LEU A 335 -27.65 -2.42 -64.81
N ARG A 336 -28.56 -3.29 -64.37
CA ARG A 336 -29.47 -4.03 -65.28
C ARG A 336 -30.39 -3.06 -66.02
N GLN A 337 -31.03 -2.13 -65.30
CA GLN A 337 -31.88 -1.10 -65.93
C GLN A 337 -31.12 -0.27 -66.97
N LEU A 338 -29.91 0.19 -66.66
CA LEU A 338 -29.07 0.93 -67.62
C LEU A 338 -28.71 0.11 -68.86
N ARG A 339 -28.52 -1.21 -68.71
CA ARG A 339 -28.27 -2.12 -69.84
C ARG A 339 -29.51 -2.23 -70.70
N ASP A 340 -30.66 -2.49 -70.09
CA ASP A 340 -31.93 -2.68 -70.79
C ASP A 340 -32.32 -1.40 -71.55
N LEU A 341 -32.14 -0.22 -70.94
CA LEU A 341 -32.36 1.06 -71.64
C LEU A 341 -31.41 1.23 -72.84
N ARG A 342 -30.14 0.88 -72.70
CA ARG A 342 -29.17 0.97 -73.81
C ARG A 342 -29.53 0.00 -74.95
N GLU A 343 -30.04 -1.18 -74.61
CA GLU A 343 -30.46 -2.19 -75.58
C GLU A 343 -31.74 -1.77 -76.31
N GLN A 344 -32.74 -1.22 -75.61
CA GLN A 344 -33.96 -0.67 -76.22
C GLN A 344 -33.68 0.47 -77.21
N ILE A 345 -32.75 1.37 -76.88
CA ILE A 345 -32.30 2.43 -77.79
C ILE A 345 -31.61 1.81 -79.02
N GLY A 346 -30.82 0.76 -78.83
CA GLY A 346 -30.19 0.01 -79.92
C GLY A 346 -31.20 -0.58 -80.89
N VAL A 347 -32.24 -1.26 -80.38
CA VAL A 347 -33.30 -1.88 -81.19
C VAL A 347 -34.13 -0.83 -81.94
N GLN A 348 -34.54 0.27 -81.28
CA GLN A 348 -35.29 1.35 -81.94
C GLN A 348 -34.50 2.03 -83.06
N SER A 349 -33.18 2.19 -82.88
CA SER A 349 -32.31 2.77 -83.91
C SER A 349 -32.15 1.84 -85.14
N PHE A 350 -32.36 0.54 -84.98
CA PHE A 350 -32.27 -0.44 -86.06
C PHE A 350 -33.56 -0.51 -86.89
N ASP A 351 -34.73 -0.40 -86.26
CA ASP A 351 -36.04 -0.38 -86.94
C ASP A 351 -36.27 0.88 -87.79
N LEU A 352 -35.62 2.01 -87.47
CA LEU A 352 -35.67 3.24 -88.26
C LEU A 352 -34.72 3.23 -89.48
N GLY A 353 -33.86 2.21 -89.60
CA GLY A 353 -32.79 2.14 -90.60
C GLY A 353 -33.10 1.34 -91.86
N VAL A 354 -34.30 0.79 -92.03
CA VAL A 354 -34.66 -0.02 -93.23
C VAL A 354 -35.33 0.87 -94.28
N PRO A 355 -34.65 1.28 -95.37
CA PRO A 355 -35.28 2.07 -96.41
C PRO A 355 -36.23 1.18 -97.21
N LYS A 356 -37.51 1.56 -97.21
CA LYS A 356 -38.54 0.97 -98.08
C LYS A 356 -38.31 1.41 -99.52
N ALA A 357 -37.42 0.71 -100.24
CA ALA A 357 -37.28 0.86 -101.68
C ALA A 357 -38.55 0.32 -102.36
N ARG A 358 -39.35 1.22 -102.91
CA ARG A 358 -40.57 0.95 -103.68
C ARG A 358 -40.27 1.26 -105.15
N TRP A 359 -40.17 0.23 -105.98
CA TRP A 359 -40.32 0.30 -107.44
C TRP A 359 -41.83 0.09 -107.77
N PRO A 360 -42.37 0.62 -108.87
CA PRO A 360 -41.97 0.27 -110.24
C PRO A 360 -41.29 1.37 -111.05
#